data_AF-A0A243RCZ2-F1
#
_entry.id   AF-A0A243RCZ2-F1
#
_cell.length_a   1.000
_cell.length_b   1.000
_cell.length_c   1.000
_cell.angle_alpha   90.00
_cell.angle_beta   90.00
_cell.angle_gamma   90.00
#
_symmetry.space_group_name_H-M   'P 1'
#
loop_
_entity.id
_entity.type
_entity.pdbx_description
1 polymer ?
#
loop_
_entity_poly.entity_id
_entity_poly.type
_entity_poly.pdbx_seq_one_letter_code
_entity_poly.pdbx_strand_id
1 'polypeptide(L)'
;MFEIRRTRTVAQGRRKLTREREEYFRLVQQGVSYTEAARAVGINLRTGKRWRNGRNPSGRQKAAPPARPVVPPSGASRYLREADRIYIADRLLEKATVRAIAAELSRSPSTVSREIRRNRHPVNGRYRP
;
A
#
# COMPACT_ATOMS: atom_id res chain seq x y z
N MET A 1 -1.11 11.46 -26.49
CA MET A 1 -0.18 10.37 -26.86
C MET A 1 1.16 10.68 -26.23
N PHE A 2 1.74 9.78 -25.43
CA PHE A 2 3.07 10.04 -24.86
C PHE A 2 4.11 9.96 -25.97
N GLU A 3 4.83 11.05 -26.21
CA GLU A 3 5.90 11.06 -27.21
C GLU A 3 7.14 10.36 -26.64
N ILE A 4 7.41 9.16 -27.15
CA ILE A 4 8.68 8.47 -26.89
C ILE A 4 9.79 9.35 -27.45
N ARG A 5 10.79 9.67 -26.60
CA ARG A 5 11.92 10.51 -26.98
C ARG A 5 12.57 9.99 -28.27
N ARG A 6 12.68 10.86 -29.28
CA ARG A 6 13.18 10.54 -30.63
C ARG A 6 14.65 10.09 -30.66
N THR A 7 15.47 10.51 -29.68
CA THR A 7 16.92 10.25 -29.69
C THR A 7 17.34 9.40 -28.50
N ARG A 8 17.66 8.13 -28.78
CA ARG A 8 18.23 7.14 -27.83
C ARG A 8 19.71 6.82 -28.10
N THR A 9 20.25 7.31 -29.22
CA THR A 9 21.57 6.96 -29.76
C THR A 9 22.72 7.51 -28.93
N VAL A 10 22.51 8.63 -28.25
CA VAL A 10 23.53 9.22 -27.36
C VAL A 10 23.38 8.59 -25.98
N ALA A 11 24.47 8.07 -25.41
CA ALA A 11 24.56 7.67 -24.01
C ALA A 11 24.31 8.90 -23.12
N GLN A 12 23.05 9.21 -22.89
CA GLN A 12 22.68 10.27 -21.97
C GLN A 12 23.04 9.77 -20.58
N GLY A 13 23.86 10.56 -19.87
CA GLY A 13 24.23 10.30 -18.48
C GLY A 13 23.00 10.16 -17.58
N ARG A 14 23.22 10.14 -16.26
CA ARG A 14 22.18 9.85 -15.25
C ARG A 14 21.07 10.93 -15.21
N ARG A 15 20.14 10.91 -16.18
CA ARG A 15 18.93 11.75 -16.21
C ARG A 15 17.79 11.07 -15.47
N LYS A 16 17.08 11.83 -14.65
CA LYS A 16 15.87 11.35 -13.96
C LYS A 16 14.72 11.24 -14.96
N LEU A 17 14.14 10.04 -15.07
CA LEU A 17 13.03 9.70 -15.97
C LEU A 17 11.67 10.03 -15.31
N THR A 18 11.46 11.29 -14.94
CA THR A 18 10.29 11.70 -14.13
C THR A 18 9.00 11.63 -14.95
N ARG A 19 8.99 12.18 -16.18
CA ARG A 19 7.84 12.16 -17.09
C ARG A 19 7.48 10.73 -17.50
N GLU A 20 8.48 9.92 -17.82
CA GLU A 20 8.31 8.52 -18.16
C GLU A 20 7.70 7.73 -17.00
N ARG A 21 8.15 8.02 -15.77
CA ARG A 21 7.62 7.40 -14.57
C ARG A 21 6.14 7.74 -14.37
N GLU A 22 5.77 9.01 -14.52
CA GLU A 22 4.38 9.45 -14.41
C GLU A 22 3.49 8.77 -15.44
N GLU A 23 3.92 8.73 -16.71
CA GLU A 23 3.15 8.08 -17.77
C GLU A 23 3.02 6.58 -17.56
N TYR A 24 4.11 5.91 -17.18
CA TYR A 24 4.10 4.47 -16.89
C TYR A 24 3.05 4.13 -15.84
N PHE A 25 3.00 4.91 -14.75
CA PHE A 25 2.00 4.70 -13.71
C PHE A 25 0.58 5.06 -14.16
N ARG A 26 0.41 6.07 -15.04
CA ARG A 26 -0.90 6.39 -15.62
C ARG A 26 -1.46 5.21 -16.43
N LEU A 27 -0.64 4.63 -17.31
CA LEU A 27 -1.04 3.47 -18.13
C LEU A 27 -1.36 2.26 -17.26
N VAL A 28 -0.54 1.97 -16.25
CA VAL A 28 -0.79 0.86 -15.32
C VAL A 28 -2.09 1.07 -14.53
N GLN A 29 -2.39 2.31 -14.11
CA GLN A 29 -3.64 2.61 -13.41
C GLN A 29 -4.88 2.45 -14.30
N GLN A 30 -4.74 2.61 -15.62
CA GLN A 30 -5.77 2.35 -16.62
C GLN A 30 -5.93 0.84 -16.95
N GLY A 31 -5.18 -0.04 -16.29
CA GLY A 31 -5.26 -1.49 -16.49
C GLY A 31 -4.35 -2.02 -17.62
N VAL A 32 -3.51 -1.18 -18.23
CA VAL A 32 -2.56 -1.63 -19.25
C VAL A 32 -1.51 -2.55 -18.63
N SER A 33 -1.15 -3.60 -19.35
CA SER A 33 -0.13 -4.55 -18.87
C SER A 33 1.23 -3.87 -18.67
N TYR A 34 2.04 -4.39 -17.74
CA TYR A 34 3.34 -3.78 -17.43
C TYR A 34 4.31 -3.75 -18.61
N THR A 35 4.21 -4.74 -19.51
CA THR A 35 5.02 -4.87 -20.72
C THR A 35 4.64 -3.83 -21.76
N GLU A 36 3.34 -3.65 -22.01
CA GLU A 36 2.83 -2.63 -22.92
C GLU A 36 3.10 -1.22 -22.39
N ALA A 37 2.88 -0.97 -21.11
CA ALA A 37 3.19 0.32 -20.49
C ALA A 37 4.69 0.65 -20.59
N ALA A 38 5.58 -0.34 -20.39
CA ALA A 38 7.02 -0.14 -20.55
C ALA A 38 7.40 0.16 -22.01
N ARG A 39 6.78 -0.52 -22.98
CA ARG A 39 6.99 -0.30 -24.42
C ARG A 39 6.50 1.09 -24.84
N ALA A 40 5.30 1.48 -24.43
CA ALA A 40 4.67 2.76 -24.74
C ALA A 40 5.46 3.97 -24.21
N VAL A 41 6.10 3.82 -23.04
CA VAL A 41 6.93 4.87 -22.44
C VAL A 41 8.38 4.80 -22.92
N GLY A 42 8.79 3.67 -23.49
CA GLY A 42 10.16 3.45 -23.93
C GLY A 42 11.14 3.23 -22.77
N ILE A 43 10.77 2.40 -21.80
CA ILE A 43 11.67 1.97 -20.71
C ILE A 43 11.90 0.47 -20.74
N ASN A 44 13.00 0.02 -20.15
CA ASN A 44 13.20 -1.41 -19.89
C ASN A 44 12.19 -1.90 -18.83
N LEU A 45 11.63 -3.09 -19.02
CA LEU A 45 10.67 -3.69 -18.08
C LEU A 45 11.23 -3.77 -16.64
N ARG A 46 12.53 -4.02 -16.48
CA ARG A 46 13.22 -4.03 -15.17
C ARG A 46 13.20 -2.67 -14.49
N THR A 47 13.25 -1.58 -15.26
CA THR A 47 13.12 -0.21 -14.73
C THR A 47 11.71 0.01 -14.18
N GLY A 48 10.67 -0.38 -14.92
CA GLY A 48 9.28 -0.34 -14.45
C GLY A 48 9.06 -1.19 -13.20
N LYS A 49 9.59 -2.42 -13.16
CA LYS A 49 9.55 -3.30 -11.97
C LYS A 49 10.21 -2.64 -10.75
N ARG A 50 11.38 -2.00 -10.93
CA ARG A 50 12.06 -1.29 -9.85
C ARG A 50 11.26 -0.08 -9.36
N TRP A 51 10.55 0.62 -10.24
CA TRP A 51 9.67 1.71 -9.79
C TRP A 51 8.46 1.20 -9.00
N ARG A 52 7.87 0.06 -9.37
CA ARG A 52 6.70 -0.48 -8.65
C ARG A 52 7.04 -1.13 -7.31
N ASN A 53 8.15 -1.86 -7.25
CA ASN A 53 8.46 -2.69 -6.08
C ASN A 53 9.60 -2.12 -5.23
N GLY A 54 10.27 -1.07 -5.71
CA GLY A 54 11.50 -0.60 -5.11
C GLY A 54 12.67 -1.56 -5.36
N ARG A 55 13.66 -1.49 -4.48
CA ARG A 55 14.86 -2.32 -4.48
C ARG A 55 15.27 -2.62 -3.05
N ASN A 56 15.48 -3.90 -2.75
CA ASN A 56 16.09 -4.34 -1.50
C ASN A 56 17.58 -3.95 -1.45
N PRO A 57 18.14 -3.72 -0.26
CA PRO A 57 19.57 -3.49 -0.12
C PRO A 57 20.35 -4.73 -0.59
N SER A 58 21.49 -4.52 -1.26
CA SER A 58 22.33 -5.61 -1.76
C SER A 58 23.78 -5.14 -1.89
N GLY A 59 24.68 -5.77 -1.14
CA GLY A 59 26.08 -5.34 -1.03
C GLY A 59 26.19 -3.86 -0.61
N ARG A 60 26.97 -3.08 -1.36
CA ARG A 60 27.16 -1.63 -1.13
C ARG A 60 25.96 -0.76 -1.55
N GLN A 61 24.90 -1.36 -2.08
CA GLN A 61 23.79 -0.62 -2.66
C GLN A 61 22.63 -0.48 -1.67
N LYS A 62 22.26 0.77 -1.38
CA LYS A 62 21.14 1.08 -0.48
C LYS A 62 19.80 0.63 -1.05
N ALA A 63 18.86 0.35 -0.14
CA ALA A 63 17.47 0.13 -0.49
C ALA A 63 16.89 1.37 -1.18
N ALA A 64 15.94 1.16 -2.08
CA ALA A 64 15.15 2.23 -2.67
C ALA A 64 13.67 1.88 -2.52
N PRO A 65 12.84 2.74 -1.92
CA PRO A 65 11.41 2.49 -1.83
C PRO A 65 10.76 2.49 -3.23
N PRO A 66 9.59 1.85 -3.37
CA PRO A 66 8.80 1.97 -4.59
C PRO A 66 8.43 3.44 -4.83
N ALA A 67 8.32 3.81 -6.10
CA ALA A 67 8.08 5.19 -6.54
C ALA A 67 6.64 5.65 -6.28
N ARG A 68 5.70 4.71 -6.11
CA ARG A 68 4.39 4.98 -5.51
C ARG A 68 4.25 4.08 -4.28
N PRO A 69 3.72 4.59 -3.17
CA PRO A 69 3.43 3.75 -2.02
C PRO A 69 2.41 2.68 -2.45
N VAL A 70 2.65 1.44 -2.02
CA VAL A 70 1.65 0.38 -2.15
C VAL A 70 0.52 0.74 -1.20
N VAL A 71 -0.60 1.20 -1.75
CA VAL A 71 -1.81 1.41 -0.95
C VAL A 71 -2.33 0.02 -0.61
N PRO A 72 -2.45 -0.34 0.68
CA PRO A 72 -3.02 -1.63 1.05
C PRO A 72 -4.43 -1.73 0.49
N PRO A 73 -4.88 -2.94 0.07
CA PRO A 73 -6.19 -3.12 -0.54
C PRO A 73 -7.27 -2.54 0.37
N SER A 74 -8.15 -1.70 -0.17
CA SER A 74 -9.18 -0.97 0.60
C SER A 74 -10.39 -1.82 1.03
N GLY A 75 -10.42 -3.11 0.67
CA GLY A 75 -11.54 -4.00 0.96
C GLY A 75 -11.55 -4.60 2.38
N ALA A 76 -12.71 -5.09 2.79
CA ALA A 76 -12.91 -5.82 4.04
C ALA A 76 -11.97 -7.04 4.10
N SER A 77 -10.99 -7.01 5.01
CA SER A 77 -10.11 -8.15 5.27
C SER A 77 -10.88 -9.24 6.04
N ARG A 78 -10.50 -10.51 5.91
CA ARG A 78 -11.00 -11.59 6.80
C ARG A 78 -10.70 -11.30 8.27
N TYR A 79 -9.60 -10.62 8.55
CA TYR A 79 -9.12 -10.30 9.90
C TYR A 79 -9.27 -8.82 10.21
N LEU A 80 -9.33 -8.48 11.51
CA LEU A 80 -9.26 -7.10 11.97
C LEU A 80 -7.89 -6.51 11.62
N ARG A 81 -7.90 -5.35 10.99
CA ARG A 81 -6.69 -4.58 10.68
C ARG A 81 -6.31 -3.70 11.86
N GLU A 82 -5.10 -3.13 11.79
CA GLU A 82 -4.63 -2.17 12.78
C GLU A 82 -5.61 -1.00 12.96
N ALA A 83 -6.12 -0.45 11.86
CA ALA A 83 -7.14 0.60 11.90
C ALA A 83 -8.43 0.15 12.61
N ASP A 84 -8.88 -1.09 12.39
CA ASP A 84 -10.06 -1.64 13.06
C ASP A 84 -9.81 -1.76 14.58
N ARG A 85 -8.60 -2.17 14.99
CA ARG A 85 -8.25 -2.32 16.41
C ARG A 85 -8.11 -0.99 17.13
N ILE A 86 -7.46 -0.01 16.50
CA ILE A 86 -7.37 1.36 17.02
C ILE A 86 -8.79 1.92 17.20
N TYR A 87 -9.66 1.74 16.21
CA TYR A 87 -11.05 2.16 16.29
C TYR A 87 -11.81 1.48 17.45
N ILE A 88 -11.63 0.17 17.66
CA ILE A 88 -12.20 -0.53 18.83
C ILE A 88 -11.70 0.12 20.13
N ALA A 89 -10.42 0.47 20.23
CA ALA A 89 -9.87 1.10 21.43
C ALA A 89 -10.50 2.47 21.72
N ASP A 90 -10.61 3.33 20.71
CA ASP A 90 -11.21 4.66 20.85
C ASP A 90 -12.69 4.57 21.27
N ARG A 91 -13.46 3.70 20.60
CA ARG A 91 -14.89 3.51 20.93
C ARG A 91 -15.10 2.92 22.32
N LEU A 92 -14.19 2.08 22.81
CA LEU A 92 -14.23 1.59 24.19
C LEU A 92 -13.94 2.70 25.20
N LEU A 93 -13.07 3.66 24.89
CA LEU A 93 -12.84 4.84 25.73
C LEU A 93 -14.10 5.72 25.80
N GLU A 94 -14.82 5.83 24.69
CA GLU A 94 -16.14 6.46 24.62
C GLU A 94 -17.27 5.64 25.26
N LYS A 95 -16.95 4.47 25.84
CA LYS A 95 -17.90 3.54 26.47
C LYS A 95 -18.97 2.99 25.52
N ALA A 96 -18.69 2.94 24.22
CA ALA A 96 -19.59 2.34 23.24
C ALA A 96 -19.76 0.82 23.51
N THR A 97 -20.94 0.30 23.17
CA THR A 97 -21.21 -1.14 23.33
C THR A 97 -20.53 -1.95 22.22
N VAL A 98 -20.18 -3.21 22.51
CA VAL A 98 -19.59 -4.14 21.52
C VAL A 98 -20.45 -4.27 20.25
N ARG A 99 -21.78 -4.21 20.39
CA ARG A 99 -22.70 -4.29 19.25
C ARG A 99 -22.64 -3.03 18.38
N ALA A 100 -22.52 -1.84 18.97
CA ALA A 100 -22.36 -0.58 18.24
C ALA A 100 -21.06 -0.59 17.44
N ILE A 101 -19.94 -0.91 18.10
CA ILE A 101 -18.61 -1.00 17.47
C ILE A 101 -18.61 -2.01 16.31
N ALA A 102 -19.26 -3.15 16.50
CA ALA A 102 -19.37 -4.17 15.46
C ALA A 102 -20.18 -3.70 14.25
N ALA A 103 -21.28 -2.96 14.46
CA ALA A 103 -22.07 -2.37 13.39
C ALA A 103 -21.26 -1.30 12.61
N GLU A 104 -20.56 -0.42 13.32
CA GLU A 104 -19.70 0.63 12.75
C GLU A 104 -18.60 0.02 11.85
N LEU A 105 -17.96 -1.07 12.29
CA LEU A 105 -16.91 -1.76 11.53
C LEU A 105 -17.44 -2.77 10.50
N SER A 106 -18.77 -2.95 10.39
CA SER A 106 -19.38 -4.01 9.58
C SER A 106 -18.83 -5.42 9.91
N ARG A 107 -18.66 -5.71 11.21
CA ARG A 107 -18.15 -6.98 11.74
C ARG A 107 -19.18 -7.69 12.59
N SER A 108 -18.98 -9.00 12.81
CA SER A 108 -19.79 -9.72 13.79
C SER A 108 -19.44 -9.26 15.21
N PRO A 109 -20.43 -9.11 16.12
CA PRO A 109 -20.17 -8.82 17.52
C PRO A 109 -19.23 -9.84 18.20
N SER A 110 -19.28 -11.10 17.77
CA SER A 110 -18.40 -12.15 18.29
C SER A 110 -16.92 -11.95 17.92
N THR A 111 -16.64 -11.29 16.79
CA THR A 111 -15.28 -10.97 16.36
C THR A 111 -14.71 -9.91 17.29
N VAL A 112 -15.45 -8.81 17.48
CA VAL A 112 -15.03 -7.69 18.34
C VAL A 112 -14.90 -8.14 19.79
N SER A 113 -15.86 -8.92 20.31
CA SER A 113 -15.80 -9.45 21.68
C SER A 113 -14.58 -10.34 21.92
N ARG A 114 -14.27 -11.25 20.98
CA ARG A 114 -13.10 -12.14 21.09
C ARG A 114 -11.79 -11.36 21.07
N GLU A 115 -11.69 -10.35 20.21
CA GLU A 115 -10.53 -9.46 20.14
C GLU A 115 -10.31 -8.72 21.46
N ILE A 116 -11.36 -8.08 21.98
CA ILE A 116 -11.29 -7.31 23.24
C ILE A 116 -10.87 -8.22 24.39
N ARG A 117 -11.48 -9.39 24.51
CA ARG A 117 -11.16 -10.36 25.57
C ARG A 117 -9.70 -10.80 25.51
N ARG A 118 -9.19 -11.08 24.31
CA ARG A 118 -7.83 -11.59 24.12
C ARG A 118 -6.77 -10.55 24.47
N ASN A 119 -6.99 -9.29 24.10
CA ASN A 119 -6.01 -8.21 24.30
C ASN A 119 -6.37 -7.30 25.49
N ARG A 120 -7.05 -7.87 26.50
CA ARG A 120 -7.35 -7.17 27.73
C ARG A 120 -6.16 -7.28 28.67
N HIS A 121 -5.63 -6.15 29.13
CA HIS A 121 -4.51 -6.14 30.05
C HIS A 121 -4.89 -6.76 31.40
N PRO A 122 -4.10 -7.70 31.95
CA PRO A 122 -4.50 -8.50 33.12
C PRO A 122 -4.69 -7.65 34.38
N VAL A 123 -3.90 -6.58 34.54
CA VAL A 123 -3.90 -5.77 35.78
C VAL A 123 -5.02 -4.73 35.83
N ASN A 124 -5.28 -4.02 34.72
CA ASN A 124 -6.18 -2.86 34.70
C ASN A 124 -7.39 -3.04 33.77
N GLY A 125 -7.51 -4.20 33.11
CA GLY A 125 -8.63 -4.53 32.24
C GLY A 125 -8.76 -3.66 30.99
N ARG A 126 -7.76 -2.82 30.66
CA ARG A 126 -7.81 -1.97 29.48
C ARG A 126 -7.49 -2.78 28.23
N TYR A 127 -8.25 -2.55 27.17
CA TYR A 127 -7.94 -3.10 25.85
C TYR A 127 -6.70 -2.40 25.28
N ARG A 128 -5.76 -3.19 24.74
CA ARG A 128 -4.55 -2.70 24.07
C ARG A 128 -4.39 -3.46 22.75
N PRO A 129 -4.66 -2.82 21.59
CA PRO A 129 -4.52 -3.38 20.24
C PRO A 129 -3.23 -4.16 19.98
#